data_AF-A0A536BM33-F1
#
_entry.id   AF-A0A536BM33-F1
#
_cell.length_a   1.000
_cell.length_b   1.000
_cell.length_c   1.000
_cell.angle_alpha   90.00
_cell.angle_beta   90.00
_cell.angle_gamma   90.00
#
_symmetry.space_group_name_H-M   'P 1'
#
loop_
_entity.id
_entity.type
_entity.pdbx_description
1 polymer ?
#
loop_
_entity_poly.entity_id
_entity_poly.type
_entity_poly.pdbx_seq_one_letter_code
_entity_poly.pdbx_strand_id
1 'polypeptide(L)' 'MQQRSGTATPTRSPVDDQTYDLLQSLTSKLEAIEAYETYAADGGRYGSLFEELANEDRQHAEKLLDALRERLGSR' A
#
# COMPACT_ATOMS: atom_id res chain seq x y z
N MET A 1 21.62 24.16 16.88
CA MET A 1 20.72 22.99 17.04
C MET A 1 21.36 21.82 16.31
N GLN A 2 21.68 20.75 17.04
CA GLN A 2 22.54 19.65 16.59
C GLN A 2 21.79 18.68 15.68
N GLN A 3 22.42 18.33 14.56
CA GLN A 3 21.99 17.32 13.60
C GLN A 3 22.08 15.93 14.25
N ARG A 4 20.98 15.19 14.26
CA ARG A 4 21.00 13.76 14.59
C ARG A 4 21.39 12.98 13.34
N SER A 5 22.68 12.82 13.12
CA SER A 5 23.22 11.82 12.19
C SER A 5 23.06 10.43 12.81
N GLY A 6 21.88 9.86 12.69
CA GLY A 6 21.69 8.43 12.88
C GLY A 6 22.13 7.72 11.60
N THR A 7 23.35 7.19 11.57
CA THR A 7 23.77 6.25 10.53
C THR A 7 23.03 4.93 10.75
N ALA A 8 21.76 4.87 10.34
CA ALA A 8 21.12 3.59 10.08
C ALA A 8 21.91 2.94 8.95
N THR A 9 22.55 1.80 9.22
CA THR A 9 23.08 0.95 8.16
C THR A 9 21.92 0.67 7.21
N PRO A 10 22.00 1.06 5.92
CA PRO A 10 20.92 0.76 4.99
C PRO A 10 20.79 -0.76 4.98
N THR A 11 19.65 -1.24 5.48
CA THR A 11 19.28 -2.64 5.34
C THR A 11 19.32 -2.89 3.84
N ARG A 12 20.20 -3.78 3.39
CA ARG A 12 20.39 -4.02 1.96
C ARG A 12 19.18 -4.76 1.43
N SER A 13 18.11 -4.02 1.17
CA SER A 13 16.90 -4.52 0.53
C SER A 13 17.30 -5.13 -0.82
N PRO A 14 16.72 -6.28 -1.22
CA PRO A 14 16.94 -6.86 -2.53
C PRO A 14 16.34 -6.01 -3.67
N VAL A 15 15.56 -4.98 -3.33
CA VAL A 15 14.94 -4.04 -4.26
C VAL A 15 15.32 -2.60 -3.91
N ASP A 16 15.39 -1.73 -4.91
CA ASP A 16 15.59 -0.29 -4.71
C ASP A 16 14.38 0.37 -4.04
N ASP A 17 14.57 1.57 -3.49
CA ASP A 17 13.58 2.30 -2.70
C ASP A 17 12.25 2.48 -3.43
N GLN A 18 12.28 2.87 -4.70
CA GLN A 18 11.04 3.07 -5.47
C GLN A 18 10.29 1.75 -5.73
N THR A 19 11.02 0.65 -5.97
CA THR A 19 10.42 -0.68 -6.07
C THR A 19 9.81 -1.10 -4.73
N TYR A 20 10.52 -0.85 -3.63
CA TYR A 20 10.03 -1.11 -2.28
C TYR A 20 8.75 -0.32 -1.98
N ASP A 21 8.74 0.98 -2.28
CA ASP A 21 7.61 1.87 -2.02
C ASP A 21 6.34 1.40 -2.76
N LEU A 22 6.47 0.97 -4.03
CA LEU A 22 5.35 0.43 -4.80
C LEU A 22 4.84 -0.89 -4.22
N LEU A 23 5.75 -1.81 -3.86
CA LEU A 23 5.39 -3.08 -3.24
C LEU A 23 4.68 -2.87 -1.90
N GLN A 24 5.26 -2.03 -1.04
CA GLN A 24 4.73 -1.75 0.28
C GLN A 24 3.37 -1.06 0.19
N SER A 25 3.23 -0.06 -0.69
CA SER A 25 1.96 0.64 -0.89
C SER A 25 0.88 -0.30 -1.41
N LEU A 26 1.21 -1.19 -2.36
CA LEU A 26 0.25 -2.17 -2.88
C LEU A 26 -0.18 -3.14 -1.78
N THR A 27 0.76 -3.69 -1.01
CA THR A 27 0.46 -4.58 0.12
C THR A 27 -0.48 -3.89 1.12
N SER A 28 -0.17 -2.66 1.53
CA SER A 28 -1.01 -1.92 2.48
C SER A 28 -2.42 -1.64 1.95
N LYS A 29 -2.60 -1.45 0.64
CA LYS A 29 -3.93 -1.30 0.03
C LYS A 29 -4.72 -2.60 0.06
N LEU A 30 -4.08 -3.73 -0.22
CA LEU A 30 -4.72 -5.04 -0.17
C LEU A 30 -5.16 -5.40 1.26
N GLU A 31 -4.31 -5.13 2.25
CA GLU A 31 -4.63 -5.30 3.67
C GLU A 31 -5.81 -4.41 4.10
N ALA A 32 -5.85 -3.15 3.63
CA ALA A 32 -6.95 -2.24 3.92
C ALA A 32 -8.28 -2.72 3.32
N ILE A 33 -8.27 -3.21 2.07
CA ILE A 33 -9.46 -3.76 1.42
C ILE A 33 -10.02 -4.93 2.23
N GLU A 34 -9.18 -5.89 2.64
CA GLU A 34 -9.61 -7.05 3.44
C GLU A 34 -10.23 -6.61 4.78
N ALA A 35 -9.61 -5.62 5.45
CA ALA A 35 -10.15 -5.06 6.68
C ALA A 35 -11.50 -4.37 6.46
N TYR A 36 -11.63 -3.56 5.42
CA TYR A 36 -12.86 -2.82 5.12
C TYR A 36 -14.01 -3.74 4.69
N GLU A 37 -13.74 -4.79 3.92
CA GLU A 37 -14.74 -5.81 3.60
C GLU A 37 -15.28 -6.48 4.87
N THR A 38 -14.40 -6.78 5.83
CA THR A 38 -14.80 -7.34 7.13
C THR A 38 -15.68 -6.36 7.91
N TYR A 39 -15.28 -5.08 7.99
CA TYR A 39 -16.03 -4.06 8.73
C TYR A 39 -17.37 -3.69 8.08
N ALA A 40 -17.46 -3.76 6.75
CA ALA A 40 -18.70 -3.62 6.02
C ALA A 40 -19.66 -4.77 6.32
N ALA A 41 -19.15 -6.01 6.34
CA ALA A 41 -19.94 -7.21 6.61
C ALA A 41 -20.50 -7.28 8.05
N ASP A 42 -19.82 -6.65 9.02
CA ASP A 42 -20.31 -6.55 10.41
C ASP A 42 -21.62 -5.75 10.55
N GLY A 43 -22.11 -5.10 9.48
CA GLY A 43 -23.46 -4.54 9.41
C GLY A 43 -23.70 -3.31 10.31
N GLY A 44 -22.62 -2.68 10.79
CA GLY A 44 -22.70 -1.48 11.60
C GLY A 44 -23.21 -0.26 10.82
N ARG A 45 -23.53 0.82 11.54
CA ARG A 45 -24.02 2.10 10.97
C ARG A 45 -23.11 2.73 9.90
N TYR A 46 -21.88 2.26 9.79
CA TYR A 46 -20.85 2.75 8.88
C TYR A 46 -20.51 1.75 7.77
N GLY A 47 -21.28 0.66 7.57
CA GLY A 47 -20.95 -0.36 6.58
C GLY A 47 -20.74 0.22 5.17
N SER A 48 -21.64 1.09 4.74
CA SER A 48 -21.52 1.82 3.46
C SER A 48 -20.23 2.65 3.31
N LEU A 49 -19.72 3.24 4.39
CA LEU A 49 -18.44 3.97 4.37
C LEU A 49 -17.27 3.00 4.12
N PHE A 50 -17.28 1.83 4.75
CA PHE A 50 -16.24 0.84 4.52
C PHE A 50 -16.32 0.21 3.12
N GLU A 51 -17.52 0.05 2.57
CA GLU A 51 -17.70 -0.35 1.16
C GLU A 51 -17.11 0.69 0.19
N GLU A 52 -17.36 1.97 0.44
CA GLU A 52 -16.79 3.08 -0.34
C GLU A 52 -15.25 3.06 -0.27
N LEU A 53 -14.69 3.01 0.94
CA LEU A 53 -13.24 2.94 1.15
C LEU A 53 -12.60 1.73 0.46
N ALA A 54 -13.23 0.54 0.53
CA ALA A 54 -12.75 -0.64 -0.16
C ALA A 54 -12.75 -0.46 -1.69
N ASN A 55 -13.78 0.16 -2.24
CA ASN A 55 -13.87 0.44 -3.68
C ASN A 55 -12.79 1.42 -4.15
N GLU A 56 -12.53 2.49 -3.40
CA GLU A 56 -11.47 3.44 -3.71
C GLU A 56 -10.08 2.79 -3.63
N ASP A 57 -9.82 2.00 -2.58
CA ASP A 57 -8.54 1.32 -2.44
C ASP A 57 -8.30 0.24 -3.49
N ARG A 58 -9.36 -0.41 -4.03
CA ARG A 58 -9.23 -1.29 -5.21
C ARG A 58 -8.72 -0.53 -6.43
N GLN A 59 -9.29 0.64 -6.72
CA GLN A 59 -8.83 1.48 -7.84
C GLN A 59 -7.38 1.95 -7.64
N HIS A 60 -6.98 2.25 -6.41
CA HIS A 60 -5.58 2.59 -6.11
C HIS A 60 -4.64 1.39 -6.24
N ALA A 61 -5.07 0.21 -5.77
CA ALA A 61 -4.29 -1.03 -5.88
C ALA A 61 -4.05 -1.41 -7.36
N GLU A 62 -5.04 -1.25 -8.23
CA GLU A 62 -4.89 -1.46 -9.68
C GLU A 62 -3.83 -0.55 -10.28
N LYS A 63 -3.88 0.76 -9.97
CA LYS A 63 -2.87 1.74 -10.44
C LYS A 63 -1.46 1.42 -9.92
N LEU A 64 -1.35 1.01 -8.66
CA LEU A 64 -0.07 0.60 -8.06
C LEU A 64 0.48 -0.67 -8.71
N LEU A 65 -0.39 -1.64 -9.00
CA LEU A 65 0.00 -2.87 -9.70
C LEU A 65 0.49 -2.58 -11.12
N ASP A 66 -0.18 -1.70 -11.86
CA ASP A 66 0.25 -1.33 -13.21
C ASP A 66 1.59 -0.59 -13.20
N ALA A 67 1.79 0.36 -12.27
CA ALA A 67 3.08 1.02 -12.09
C ALA A 67 4.20 0.02 -11.72
N LEU A 68 3.90 -0.96 -10.86
CA LEU A 68 4.85 -2.02 -10.51
C LEU A 68 5.19 -2.90 -11.72
N ARG A 69 4.19 -3.28 -12.54
CA ARG A 69 4.38 -4.06 -13.76
C ARG A 69 5.25 -3.32 -14.77
N GLU A 70 4.97 -2.04 -15.00
CA GLU A 70 5.78 -1.19 -15.88
C GLU A 70 7.23 -1.16 -15.42
N ARG A 71 7.46 -0.98 -14.12
CA ARG A 71 8.81 -0.93 -13.54
C ARG A 71 9.56 -2.27 -13.66
N LEU A 72 8.88 -3.39 -13.43
CA LEU A 72 9.48 -4.72 -13.53
C LEU A 72 9.71 -5.16 -14.99
N GLY A 73 8.87 -4.70 -15.92
CA GLY A 73 9.00 -4.96 -17.36
C GLY A 73 9.98 -4.04 -18.09
N SER A 74 10.29 -2.86 -17.53
CA SER A 74 11.27 -1.91 -18.08
C SER A 74 12.73 -2.25 -17.70
N ARG A 75 13.03 -3.52 -17.42
CA ARG A 75 14.35 -4.01 -17.01
C ARG A 75 15.18 -4.51 -18.18
#